data_AF-A0A453QVC6-F1
#
_entry.id   AF-A0A453QVC6-F1
#
_cell.length_a   1.000
_cell.length_b   1.000
_cell.length_c   1.000
_cell.angle_alpha   90.00
_cell.angle_beta   90.00
_cell.angle_gamma   90.00
#
_symmetry.space_group_name_H-M   'P 1'
#
loop_
_entity.id
_entity.type
_entity.pdbx_description
1 polymer ?
#
loop_
_entity_poly.entity_id
_entity_poly.type
_entity_poly.pdbx_seq_one_letter_code
_entity_poly.pdbx_strand_id
1 'polypeptide(L)'
;LDFTYETNNWGVGLPPSEKNEDNWPLMKPRLENPSFKPAKGHILASLDSFVDILKIRYSSPLFRLSTASDIKQRVRFHNTGPSSVPGVIVMGIEDARDEKPEVAQLDANFSYVVTVFNVCPHEVSMDIPALASMRLELHPVQVNSSDALVGKSVYEAATGRFTVPRRTVSVFVEPRC
;
A
#
# COMPACT_ATOMS: atom_id res chain seq x y z
N LEU A 1 1.42 -14.66 22.37
CA LEU A 1 0.55 -13.68 21.67
C LEU A 1 -0.18 -12.89 22.74
N ASP A 2 -0.14 -11.57 22.65
CA ASP A 2 -0.73 -10.66 23.64
C ASP A 2 -1.92 -9.90 23.01
N PHE A 3 -3.14 -10.31 23.35
CA PHE A 3 -4.38 -9.66 22.88
C PHE A 3 -4.82 -8.48 23.76
N THR A 4 -4.06 -8.15 24.82
CA THR A 4 -4.26 -6.88 25.55
C THR A 4 -3.64 -5.69 24.81
N TYR A 5 -2.77 -5.99 23.82
CA TYR A 5 -2.00 -5.04 23.02
C TYR A 5 -0.98 -4.22 23.82
N GLU A 6 -0.68 -4.61 25.06
CA GLU A 6 0.31 -3.91 25.90
C GLU A 6 1.74 -4.17 25.43
N THR A 7 2.02 -5.36 24.87
CA THR A 7 3.37 -5.75 24.44
C THR A 7 3.35 -6.47 23.10
N ASN A 8 4.46 -6.40 22.36
CA ASN A 8 4.69 -7.18 21.13
C ASN A 8 5.71 -8.32 21.34
N ASN A 9 6.11 -8.59 22.58
CA ASN A 9 7.14 -9.58 22.94
C ASN A 9 8.58 -9.25 22.47
N TRP A 10 8.88 -8.00 22.08
CA TRP A 10 10.25 -7.54 21.81
C TRP A 10 11.05 -7.34 23.10
N GLY A 11 12.34 -7.71 23.08
CA GLY A 11 13.26 -7.45 24.19
C GLY A 11 13.07 -8.38 25.40
N VAL A 12 12.58 -9.61 25.20
CA VAL A 12 12.34 -10.60 26.28
C VAL A 12 13.54 -11.52 26.54
N GLY A 13 14.75 -11.04 26.23
CA GLY A 13 16.00 -11.81 26.29
C GLY A 13 16.46 -12.32 24.92
N LEU A 14 17.69 -12.84 24.88
CA LEU A 14 18.21 -13.50 23.69
C LEU A 14 17.44 -14.80 23.41
N PRO A 15 17.16 -15.14 22.14
CA PRO A 15 16.49 -16.39 21.80
C PRO A 15 17.39 -17.61 22.09
N PRO A 16 16.83 -18.83 22.20
CA PRO A 16 17.59 -20.04 22.52
C PRO A 16 18.82 -20.26 21.61
N SER A 17 19.96 -20.65 22.22
CA SER A 17 21.27 -20.71 21.56
C SER A 17 21.32 -21.67 20.38
N GLU A 18 20.66 -22.83 20.50
CA GLU A 18 20.70 -23.94 19.52
C GLU A 18 20.51 -23.50 18.06
N LYS A 19 19.75 -22.42 17.83
CA LYS A 19 19.46 -21.88 16.48
C LYS A 19 19.92 -20.44 16.27
N ASN A 20 20.42 -19.76 17.30
CA ASN A 20 20.55 -18.30 17.26
C ASN A 20 21.87 -17.73 17.80
N GLU A 21 22.72 -18.55 18.44
CA GLU A 21 23.90 -18.06 19.15
C GLU A 21 24.85 -17.25 18.25
N ASP A 22 25.10 -17.71 17.02
CA ASP A 22 25.93 -17.01 16.04
C ASP A 22 25.42 -15.59 15.72
N ASN A 23 24.12 -15.35 15.89
CA ASN A 23 23.50 -14.06 15.64
C ASN A 23 23.32 -13.22 16.92
N TRP A 24 23.58 -13.75 18.12
CA TRP A 24 23.43 -13.00 19.36
C TRP A 24 24.21 -11.68 19.40
N PRO A 25 25.45 -11.57 18.87
CA PRO A 25 26.17 -10.30 18.83
C PRO A 25 25.41 -9.19 18.08
N LEU A 26 24.61 -9.54 17.06
CA LEU A 26 23.77 -8.56 16.34
C LEU A 26 22.46 -8.28 17.11
N MET A 27 21.89 -9.29 17.77
CA MET A 27 20.59 -9.19 18.44
C MET A 27 20.68 -8.37 19.73
N LYS A 28 21.71 -8.63 20.56
CA LYS A 28 21.87 -8.03 21.89
C LYS A 28 21.73 -6.49 21.89
N PRO A 29 22.50 -5.71 21.11
CA PRO A 29 22.39 -4.25 21.14
C PRO A 29 21.04 -3.72 20.64
N ARG A 30 20.29 -4.51 19.84
CA ARG A 30 18.95 -4.12 19.35
C ARG A 30 17.88 -4.40 20.39
N LEU A 31 17.95 -5.56 21.05
CA LEU A 31 17.01 -5.96 22.10
C LEU A 31 17.12 -5.05 23.34
N GLU A 32 18.34 -4.61 23.66
CA GLU A 32 18.61 -3.71 24.79
C GLU A 32 18.23 -2.25 24.50
N ASN A 33 18.08 -1.86 23.22
CA ASN A 33 17.77 -0.47 22.85
C ASN A 33 16.26 -0.17 22.99
N PRO A 34 15.86 0.75 23.89
CA PRO A 34 14.45 1.07 24.11
C PRO A 34 13.72 1.62 22.87
N SER A 35 14.44 2.26 21.93
CA SER A 35 13.81 2.83 20.72
C SER A 35 13.25 1.78 19.76
N PHE A 36 13.66 0.51 19.91
CA PHE A 36 13.14 -0.61 19.11
C PHE A 36 11.85 -1.21 19.67
N LYS A 37 11.49 -0.90 20.93
CA LYS A 37 10.30 -1.48 21.58
C LYS A 37 9.07 -0.62 21.29
N PRO A 38 8.03 -1.13 20.60
CA PRO A 38 6.81 -0.38 20.37
C PRO A 38 5.98 -0.25 21.66
N ALA A 39 5.33 0.90 21.83
CA ALA A 39 4.27 1.09 22.80
C ALA A 39 2.92 0.59 22.25
N LYS A 40 1.93 0.41 23.13
CA LYS A 40 0.54 0.02 22.78
C LYS A 40 -0.06 0.83 21.63
N GLY A 41 0.17 2.15 21.61
CA GLY A 41 -0.31 3.02 20.53
C GLY A 41 0.21 2.62 19.14
N HIS A 42 1.48 2.19 19.02
CA HIS A 42 2.03 1.69 17.76
C HIS A 42 1.42 0.35 17.35
N ILE A 43 1.15 -0.54 18.32
CA ILE A 43 0.54 -1.85 18.08
C ILE A 43 -0.89 -1.67 17.56
N LEU A 44 -1.69 -0.81 18.21
CA LEU A 44 -3.05 -0.52 17.79
C LEU A 44 -3.09 0.19 16.43
N ALA A 45 -2.22 1.17 16.19
CA ALA A 45 -2.12 1.82 14.87
C ALA A 45 -1.73 0.82 13.76
N SER A 46 -0.87 -0.15 14.05
CA SER A 46 -0.55 -1.23 13.12
C SER A 46 -1.74 -2.16 12.85
N LEU A 47 -2.59 -2.42 13.86
CA LEU A 47 -3.81 -3.20 13.70
C LEU A 47 -4.84 -2.46 12.85
N ASP A 48 -5.08 -1.18 13.13
CA ASP A 48 -6.05 -0.36 12.42
C ASP A 48 -5.69 -0.24 10.93
N SER A 49 -4.43 0.10 10.64
CA SER A 49 -3.93 0.17 9.26
C SER A 49 -3.99 -1.19 8.54
N PHE A 50 -3.70 -2.29 9.24
CA PHE A 50 -3.82 -3.63 8.66
C PHE A 50 -5.27 -3.97 8.30
N VAL A 51 -6.22 -3.64 9.18
CA VAL A 51 -7.66 -3.81 8.92
C VAL A 51 -8.10 -2.95 7.73
N ASP A 52 -7.64 -1.71 7.64
CA ASP A 52 -7.96 -0.82 6.52
C ASP A 52 -7.46 -1.35 5.18
N ILE A 53 -6.23 -1.88 5.10
CA ILE A 53 -5.73 -2.51 3.88
C ILE A 53 -6.53 -3.76 3.50
N LEU A 54 -7.00 -4.55 4.49
CA LEU A 54 -7.91 -5.65 4.21
C LEU A 54 -9.26 -5.17 3.66
N LYS A 55 -9.85 -4.12 4.23
CA LYS A 55 -11.09 -3.51 3.70
C LYS A 55 -10.90 -3.08 2.25
N ILE A 56 -9.78 -2.46 1.90
CA ILE A 56 -9.46 -2.06 0.51
C ILE A 56 -9.34 -3.28 -0.40
N ARG A 57 -8.65 -4.35 0.01
CA ARG A 57 -8.56 -5.58 -0.80
C ARG A 57 -9.94 -6.16 -1.15
N TYR A 58 -10.88 -6.08 -0.22
CA TYR A 58 -12.22 -6.63 -0.40
C TYR A 58 -13.24 -5.62 -0.95
N SER A 59 -12.92 -4.33 -1.04
CA SER A 59 -13.80 -3.31 -1.64
C SER A 59 -13.92 -3.44 -3.15
N SER A 60 -12.92 -4.06 -3.81
CA SER A 60 -12.87 -4.23 -5.26
C SER A 60 -12.51 -5.67 -5.68
N PRO A 61 -13.23 -6.27 -6.64
CA PRO A 61 -12.81 -7.52 -7.28
C PRO A 61 -11.49 -7.40 -8.05
N LEU A 62 -11.07 -6.18 -8.43
CA LEU A 62 -9.84 -5.93 -9.18
C LEU A 62 -8.58 -6.36 -8.43
N PHE A 63 -8.58 -6.37 -7.09
CA PHE A 63 -7.49 -6.91 -6.29
C PHE A 63 -7.46 -8.45 -6.21
N ARG A 64 -8.44 -9.13 -6.82
CA ARG A 64 -8.72 -10.56 -6.67
C ARG A 64 -9.09 -11.22 -8.01
N LEU A 65 -8.48 -10.77 -9.11
CA LEU A 65 -8.64 -11.39 -10.43
C LEU A 65 -8.35 -12.90 -10.37
N SER A 66 -9.21 -13.70 -10.99
CA SER A 66 -9.20 -15.16 -10.84
C SER A 66 -8.38 -15.90 -11.89
N THR A 67 -8.00 -15.25 -13.00
CA THR A 67 -7.25 -15.89 -14.08
C THR A 67 -5.99 -15.13 -14.45
N ALA A 68 -4.99 -15.86 -14.96
CA ALA A 68 -3.78 -15.24 -15.50
C ALA A 68 -4.08 -14.36 -16.73
N SER A 69 -5.13 -14.65 -17.49
CA SER A 69 -5.55 -13.83 -18.64
C SER A 69 -6.03 -12.47 -18.18
N ASP A 70 -6.89 -12.42 -17.16
CA ASP A 70 -7.36 -11.17 -16.58
C ASP A 70 -6.20 -10.33 -16.03
N ILE A 71 -5.26 -10.97 -15.33
CA ILE A 71 -4.07 -10.27 -14.80
C ILE A 71 -3.26 -9.67 -15.94
N LYS A 72 -2.96 -10.45 -17.00
CA LYS A 72 -2.19 -9.98 -18.16
C LYS A 72 -2.89 -8.84 -18.89
N GLN A 73 -4.22 -8.86 -18.95
CA GLN A 73 -4.98 -7.83 -19.65
C GLN A 73 -5.07 -6.54 -18.83
N ARG A 74 -5.32 -6.64 -17.52
CA ARG A 74 -5.75 -5.53 -16.67
C ARG A 74 -4.66 -4.91 -15.79
N VAL A 75 -3.65 -5.69 -15.40
CA VAL A 75 -2.62 -5.22 -14.45
C VAL A 75 -1.46 -4.59 -15.22
N ARG A 76 -1.05 -3.40 -14.81
CA ARG A 76 0.09 -2.66 -15.36
C ARG A 76 0.96 -2.10 -14.24
N PHE A 77 2.27 -2.04 -14.48
CA PHE A 77 3.21 -1.37 -13.60
C PHE A 77 3.79 -0.16 -14.33
N HIS A 78 3.78 1.01 -13.68
CA HIS A 78 4.10 2.28 -14.35
C HIS A 78 5.49 2.84 -14.01
N ASN A 79 6.11 2.40 -12.92
CA ASN A 79 7.48 2.77 -12.57
C ASN A 79 8.46 1.65 -12.95
N THR A 80 8.93 1.65 -14.21
CA THR A 80 9.74 0.55 -14.76
C THR A 80 10.90 1.06 -15.60
N GLY A 81 11.84 0.17 -15.93
CA GLY A 81 12.98 0.46 -16.78
C GLY A 81 14.18 1.08 -16.04
N PRO A 82 15.26 1.39 -16.76
CA PRO A 82 16.53 1.87 -16.17
C PRO A 82 16.41 3.18 -15.40
N SER A 83 15.41 4.00 -15.75
CA SER A 83 15.15 5.30 -15.13
C SER A 83 14.02 5.27 -14.09
N SER A 84 13.63 4.07 -13.63
CA SER A 84 12.62 3.93 -12.58
C SER A 84 13.06 4.61 -11.28
N VAL A 85 12.10 5.22 -10.57
CA VAL A 85 12.34 5.83 -9.27
C VAL A 85 12.59 4.73 -8.23
N PRO A 86 13.77 4.66 -7.59
CA PRO A 86 14.06 3.62 -6.61
C PRO A 86 13.09 3.67 -5.43
N GLY A 87 12.70 2.50 -4.90
CA GLY A 87 11.83 2.41 -3.72
C GLY A 87 10.35 2.72 -3.98
N VAL A 88 9.93 2.82 -5.24
CA VAL A 88 8.53 3.04 -5.60
C VAL A 88 8.02 1.95 -6.53
N ILE A 89 6.84 1.40 -6.24
CA ILE A 89 6.08 0.56 -7.17
C ILE A 89 4.75 1.25 -7.43
N VAL A 90 4.37 1.40 -8.70
CA VAL A 90 3.04 1.90 -9.08
C VAL A 90 2.33 0.83 -9.89
N MET A 91 1.25 0.29 -9.33
CA MET A 91 0.42 -0.77 -9.92
C MET A 91 -0.95 -0.20 -10.32
N GLY A 92 -1.29 -0.24 -11.60
CA GLY A 92 -2.62 0.05 -12.11
C GLY A 92 -3.39 -1.24 -12.38
N ILE A 93 -4.69 -1.25 -12.10
CA ILE A 93 -5.61 -2.33 -12.44
C ILE A 93 -6.84 -1.73 -13.12
N GLU A 94 -7.03 -2.11 -14.37
CA GLU A 94 -8.12 -1.61 -15.22
C GLU A 94 -9.38 -2.48 -15.11
N ASP A 95 -10.54 -1.83 -15.11
CA ASP A 95 -11.82 -2.46 -15.41
C ASP A 95 -12.44 -1.95 -16.71
N ALA A 96 -13.55 -2.54 -17.14
CA ALA A 96 -14.31 -2.09 -18.30
C ALA A 96 -14.73 -0.62 -18.17
N ARG A 97 -14.40 0.23 -19.16
CA ARG A 97 -14.65 1.69 -19.12
C ARG A 97 -15.55 2.21 -20.24
N ASP A 98 -15.49 1.61 -21.41
CA ASP A 98 -16.19 2.09 -22.60
C ASP A 98 -17.56 1.41 -22.80
N GLU A 99 -18.42 1.99 -23.65
CA GLU A 99 -19.75 1.43 -23.99
C GLU A 99 -19.68 0.04 -24.62
N LYS A 100 -18.54 -0.32 -25.23
CA LYS A 100 -18.24 -1.65 -25.78
C LYS A 100 -16.86 -2.10 -25.32
N PRO A 101 -16.72 -2.53 -24.06
CA PRO A 101 -15.42 -2.83 -23.50
C PRO A 101 -14.91 -4.18 -24.03
N GLU A 102 -13.61 -4.26 -24.32
CA GLU A 102 -12.95 -5.53 -24.68
C GLU A 102 -12.91 -6.53 -23.53
N VAL A 103 -13.16 -6.06 -22.31
CA VAL A 103 -13.18 -6.83 -21.07
C VAL A 103 -14.53 -6.72 -20.38
N ALA A 104 -14.95 -7.80 -19.72
CA ALA A 104 -16.15 -7.76 -18.90
C ALA A 104 -15.98 -6.78 -17.73
N GLN A 105 -17.04 -6.07 -17.35
CA GLN A 105 -17.04 -5.27 -16.12
C GLN A 105 -17.03 -6.20 -14.90
N LEU A 106 -16.06 -6.01 -14.00
CA LEU A 106 -15.94 -6.79 -12.77
C LEU A 106 -16.39 -6.01 -11.54
N ASP A 107 -16.15 -4.70 -11.53
CA ASP A 107 -16.40 -3.82 -10.39
C ASP A 107 -17.54 -2.84 -10.72
N ALA A 108 -18.54 -2.79 -9.85
CA ALA A 108 -19.70 -1.92 -10.00
C ALA A 108 -19.45 -0.48 -9.51
N ASN A 109 -18.41 -0.27 -8.68
CA ASN A 109 -18.11 1.00 -8.04
C ASN A 109 -16.93 1.71 -8.71
N PHE A 110 -15.92 0.96 -9.14
CA PHE A 110 -14.67 1.53 -9.64
C PHE A 110 -14.36 1.06 -11.07
N SER A 111 -13.91 1.98 -11.92
CA SER A 111 -13.44 1.67 -13.28
C SER A 111 -11.94 1.45 -13.39
N TYR A 112 -11.18 1.94 -12.40
CA TYR A 112 -9.73 1.81 -12.37
C TYR A 112 -9.24 1.92 -10.93
N VAL A 113 -8.16 1.20 -10.61
CA VAL A 113 -7.48 1.29 -9.32
C VAL A 113 -6.00 1.48 -9.54
N VAL A 114 -5.39 2.43 -8.82
CA VAL A 114 -3.94 2.67 -8.81
C VAL A 114 -3.44 2.51 -7.39
N THR A 115 -2.45 1.65 -7.18
CA THR A 115 -1.76 1.50 -5.91
C THR A 115 -0.31 1.94 -6.04
N VAL A 116 0.10 2.90 -5.21
CA VAL A 116 1.47 3.38 -5.11
C VAL A 116 2.07 2.90 -3.80
N PHE A 117 3.11 2.09 -3.86
CA PHE A 117 3.92 1.67 -2.72
C PHE A 117 5.18 2.54 -2.68
N ASN A 118 5.26 3.48 -1.74
CA ASN A 118 6.45 4.30 -1.53
C ASN A 118 7.17 3.83 -0.26
N VAL A 119 8.33 3.16 -0.40
CA VAL A 119 9.16 2.79 0.75
C VAL A 119 10.23 3.83 1.10
N CYS A 120 10.35 4.90 0.29
CA CYS A 120 11.32 5.96 0.50
C CYS A 120 11.03 6.72 1.81
N PRO A 121 12.08 7.26 2.46
CA PRO A 121 11.92 8.06 3.68
C PRO A 121 11.42 9.49 3.41
N HIS A 122 11.11 9.82 2.16
CA HIS A 122 10.59 11.12 1.71
C HIS A 122 9.37 10.93 0.79
N GLU A 123 8.62 12.00 0.60
CA GLU A 123 7.53 12.06 -0.39
C GLU A 123 8.07 11.82 -1.80
N VAL A 124 7.23 11.23 -2.65
CA VAL A 124 7.50 11.05 -4.08
C VAL A 124 6.35 11.62 -4.88
N SER A 125 6.67 12.19 -6.04
CA SER A 125 5.69 12.57 -7.05
C SER A 125 5.94 11.76 -8.31
N MET A 126 4.93 11.00 -8.74
CA MET A 126 5.01 10.07 -9.86
C MET A 126 4.12 10.57 -10.99
N ASP A 127 4.73 11.06 -12.06
CA ASP A 127 4.02 11.52 -13.25
C ASP A 127 3.73 10.31 -14.16
N ILE A 128 2.46 10.02 -14.39
CA ILE A 128 2.02 8.92 -15.23
C ILE A 128 1.07 9.48 -16.30
N PRO A 129 1.61 10.00 -17.42
CA PRO A 129 0.79 10.66 -18.44
C PRO A 129 -0.32 9.79 -19.01
N ALA A 130 -0.13 8.47 -19.04
CA ALA A 130 -1.15 7.50 -19.46
C ALA A 130 -2.40 7.47 -18.56
N LEU A 131 -2.28 7.99 -17.34
CA LEU A 131 -3.37 8.11 -16.37
C LEU A 131 -3.77 9.58 -16.16
N ALA A 132 -3.36 10.51 -17.02
CA ALA A 132 -3.84 11.89 -16.98
C ALA A 132 -5.30 11.98 -17.43
N SER A 133 -5.98 13.06 -17.04
CA SER A 133 -7.40 13.34 -17.32
C SER A 133 -8.40 12.30 -16.78
N MET A 134 -7.95 11.35 -15.96
CA MET A 134 -8.82 10.45 -15.21
C MET A 134 -9.42 11.16 -13.99
N ARG A 135 -10.45 10.56 -13.40
CA ARG A 135 -11.08 11.08 -12.17
C ARG A 135 -10.71 10.23 -10.97
N LEU A 136 -9.41 10.06 -10.77
CA LEU A 136 -8.86 9.27 -9.66
C LEU A 136 -8.95 10.07 -8.35
N GLU A 137 -9.45 9.40 -7.32
CA GLU A 137 -9.59 9.93 -5.96
C GLU A 137 -8.91 8.98 -4.97
N LEU A 138 -8.46 9.49 -3.82
CA LEU A 138 -7.94 8.63 -2.77
C LEU A 138 -9.05 7.68 -2.29
N HIS A 139 -8.73 6.41 -2.10
CA HIS A 139 -9.72 5.39 -1.71
C HIS A 139 -10.44 5.82 -0.42
N PRO A 140 -11.78 5.70 -0.31
CA PRO A 140 -12.55 6.23 0.83
C PRO A 140 -12.09 5.73 2.20
N VAL A 141 -11.62 4.48 2.29
CA VAL A 141 -11.01 3.93 3.52
C VAL A 141 -9.78 4.74 3.96
N GLN A 142 -8.92 5.17 3.03
CA GLN A 142 -7.72 5.95 3.35
C GLN A 142 -8.04 7.42 3.62
N VAL A 143 -9.05 7.98 2.96
CA VAL A 143 -9.59 9.32 3.28
C VAL A 143 -10.07 9.39 4.74
N ASN A 144 -10.69 8.31 5.23
CA ASN A 144 -11.20 8.21 6.60
C ASN A 144 -10.23 7.49 7.56
N SER A 145 -8.97 7.28 7.18
CA SER A 145 -8.03 6.52 8.00
C SER A 145 -7.56 7.32 9.22
N SER A 146 -7.20 6.61 10.29
CA SER A 146 -6.54 7.21 11.46
C SER A 146 -5.10 7.67 11.16
N ASP A 147 -4.48 7.16 10.09
CA ASP A 147 -3.17 7.62 9.64
C ASP A 147 -3.28 8.93 8.85
N ALA A 148 -2.98 10.04 9.53
CA ALA A 148 -3.00 11.36 8.92
C ALA A 148 -1.94 11.55 7.81
N LEU A 149 -0.95 10.67 7.66
CA LEU A 149 -0.01 10.75 6.53
C LEU A 149 -0.69 10.34 5.23
N VAL A 150 -1.36 9.17 5.17
CA VAL A 150 -1.96 8.72 3.92
C VAL A 150 -3.07 9.64 3.41
N GLY A 151 -3.76 10.36 4.30
CA GLY A 151 -4.74 11.38 3.92
C GLY A 151 -4.16 12.58 3.15
N LYS A 152 -2.83 12.73 3.09
CA LYS A 152 -2.14 13.75 2.29
C LYS A 152 -1.79 13.31 0.87
N SER A 153 -2.14 12.08 0.50
CA SER A 153 -1.91 11.57 -0.84
C SER A 153 -2.86 12.23 -1.84
N VAL A 154 -2.31 12.73 -2.94
CA VAL A 154 -3.05 13.55 -3.92
C VAL A 154 -2.81 13.04 -5.33
N TYR A 155 -3.85 13.11 -6.15
CA TYR A 155 -3.78 12.92 -7.60
C TYR A 155 -4.09 14.23 -8.33
N GLU A 156 -3.29 14.59 -9.33
CA GLU A 156 -3.51 15.75 -10.19
C GLU A 156 -3.84 15.30 -11.62
N ALA A 157 -5.07 15.57 -12.05
CA ALA A 157 -5.59 15.11 -13.35
C ALA A 157 -4.84 15.70 -14.56
N ALA A 158 -4.38 16.96 -14.47
CA ALA A 158 -3.74 17.65 -15.60
C ALA A 158 -2.47 16.93 -16.10
N THR A 159 -1.73 16.31 -15.18
CA THR A 159 -0.42 15.69 -15.43
C THR A 159 -0.44 14.17 -15.25
N GLY A 160 -1.49 13.63 -14.61
CA GLY A 160 -1.50 12.24 -14.16
C GLY A 160 -0.51 12.02 -13.00
N ARG A 161 -0.30 13.04 -12.17
CA ARG A 161 0.67 13.02 -11.07
C ARG A 161 0.06 12.44 -9.81
N PHE A 162 0.78 11.50 -9.19
CA PHE A 162 0.46 10.95 -7.87
C PHE A 162 1.51 11.42 -6.87
N THR A 163 1.12 12.19 -5.88
CA THR A 163 1.98 12.60 -4.77
C THR A 163 1.68 11.73 -3.55
N VAL A 164 2.71 11.01 -3.09
CA VAL A 164 2.58 10.00 -2.03
C VAL A 164 3.62 10.24 -0.94
N PRO A 165 3.21 10.40 0.33
CA PRO A 165 4.11 10.61 1.46
C PRO A 165 5.12 9.48 1.66
N ARG A 166 6.12 9.76 2.49
CA ARG A 166 7.15 8.80 2.87
C ARG A 166 6.57 7.53 3.49
N ARG A 167 7.13 6.36 3.15
CA ARG A 167 6.80 5.07 3.78
C ARG A 167 5.30 4.77 3.78
N THR A 168 4.60 5.12 2.70
CA THR A 168 3.14 5.04 2.60
C THR A 168 2.74 4.18 1.40
N VAL A 169 1.68 3.40 1.58
CA VAL A 169 0.92 2.82 0.46
C VAL A 169 -0.34 3.64 0.25
N SER A 170 -0.53 4.19 -0.94
CA SER A 170 -1.73 4.96 -1.31
C SER A 170 -2.48 4.26 -2.43
N VAL A 171 -3.79 4.13 -2.26
CA VAL A 171 -4.70 3.52 -3.22
C VAL A 171 -5.62 4.59 -3.73
N PHE A 172 -5.58 4.83 -5.03
CA PHE A 172 -6.48 5.73 -5.73
C PHE A 172 -7.45 4.90 -6.55
N VAL A 173 -8.70 5.36 -6.65
CA VAL A 173 -9.77 4.70 -7.38
C VAL A 173 -10.46 5.69 -8.29
N GLU A 174 -10.91 5.24 -9.45
CA GLU A 174 -11.77 6.03 -10.33
C GLU A 174 -13.22 5.59 -10.11
N PRO A 175 -14.07 6.40 -9.45
CA PRO A 175 -15.47 6.07 -9.27
C PRO A 175 -16.21 6.03 -10.61
N ARG A 176 -17.16 5.09 -10.75
CA ARG A 176 -18.08 5.05 -11.88
C ARG A 176 -19.14 6.15 -11.74
N CYS A 177 -19.55 6.73 -12.87
CA CYS A 177 -20.70 7.64 -12.97
C CYS A 177 -21.95 6.93 -13.45
#